data_AF-A0A8X6F2L9-F1
#
_entry.id   AF-A0A8X6F2L9-F1
#
_cell.length_a   1.000
_cell.length_b   1.000
_cell.length_c   1.000
_cell.angle_alpha   90.00
_cell.angle_beta   90.00
_cell.angle_gamma   90.00
#
_symmetry.space_group_name_H-M   'P 1'
#
loop_
_entity.id
_entity.type
_entity.pdbx_description
1 polymer ?
#
loop_
_entity_poly.entity_id
_entity_poly.type
_entity_poly.pdbx_seq_one_letter_code
_entity_poly.pdbx_strand_id
1 'polypeptide(L)'
;MLATELGLAPSDNLKIIELKDLITNSDGYDEEFVKDVLNVIVEERTTTEKQKAMELEDKQKAVAVAQQQEREFELEKLRIQLEMQKLSQAPVKSQPVGGYHDNHSQDPLEQCLDSQVLELKEESPYSVTDVGLLESSNQSALPAREQMK
;
A
#
# COMPACT_ATOMS: atom_id res chain seq x y z
N MET A 1 -0.96 34.37 -31.34
CA MET A 1 -1.36 35.69 -31.86
C MET A 1 -2.73 35.59 -32.56
N LEU A 2 -3.72 34.96 -31.90
CA LEU A 2 -5.02 34.65 -32.51
C LEU A 2 -5.98 35.85 -32.50
N ALA A 3 -5.99 36.66 -31.43
CA ALA A 3 -6.87 37.82 -31.31
C ALA A 3 -6.61 38.89 -32.39
N THR A 4 -5.33 39.13 -32.69
CA THR A 4 -4.89 40.07 -33.73
C THR A 4 -5.29 39.61 -35.14
N GLU A 5 -5.20 38.30 -35.42
CA GLU A 5 -5.61 37.71 -36.71
C GLU A 5 -7.12 37.76 -36.94
N LEU A 6 -7.92 37.77 -35.87
CA LEU A 6 -9.38 37.94 -35.90
C LEU A 6 -9.84 39.40 -35.89
N GLY A 7 -8.92 40.38 -35.97
CA GLY A 7 -9.25 41.81 -35.95
C GLY A 7 -9.74 42.33 -34.60
N LEU A 8 -9.55 41.56 -33.52
CA LEU A 8 -9.96 41.92 -32.17
C LEU A 8 -8.78 42.53 -31.42
N ALA A 9 -8.95 43.73 -30.87
CA ALA A 9 -8.00 44.34 -29.95
C ALA A 9 -8.40 43.97 -28.51
N PRO A 10 -7.76 42.97 -27.87
CA PRO A 10 -7.96 42.75 -26.45
C PRO A 10 -7.35 43.94 -25.70
N SER A 11 -8.19 44.75 -25.09
CA SER A 11 -7.78 45.77 -24.13
C SER A 11 -7.33 45.09 -22.84
N ASP A 12 -6.17 45.48 -22.30
CA ASP A 12 -5.61 44.93 -21.05
C ASP A 12 -6.52 45.16 -19.81
N ASN A 13 -7.58 45.95 -19.95
CA ASN A 13 -8.57 46.25 -18.90
C ASN A 13 -9.91 45.50 -19.07
N LEU A 14 -10.01 44.55 -20.01
CA LEU A 14 -11.23 43.79 -20.24
C LEU A 14 -11.61 43.00 -18.99
N LYS A 15 -12.80 43.25 -18.47
CA LYS A 15 -13.36 42.45 -17.37
C LYS A 15 -13.62 41.05 -17.88
N ILE A 16 -13.53 40.05 -17.00
CA ILE A 16 -13.83 38.64 -17.33
C ILE A 16 -15.20 38.50 -18.02
N ILE A 17 -16.19 39.29 -17.61
CA ILE A 17 -17.53 39.31 -18.21
C ILE A 17 -17.46 39.78 -19.67
N GLU A 18 -16.73 40.86 -19.94
CA GLU A 18 -16.58 41.42 -21.29
C GLU A 18 -15.81 40.45 -22.20
N LEU A 19 -14.80 39.77 -21.66
CA LEU A 19 -14.05 38.74 -22.38
C LEU A 19 -14.91 37.53 -22.71
N LYS A 20 -15.70 37.05 -21.74
CA LYS A 20 -16.66 35.95 -21.94
C LYS A 20 -17.61 36.30 -23.08
N ASP A 21 -18.24 37.47 -23.01
CA ASP A 21 -19.20 37.90 -24.02
C ASP A 21 -18.55 38.04 -25.41
N LEU A 22 -17.33 38.55 -25.48
CA LEU A 22 -16.58 38.65 -26.74
C LEU A 22 -16.31 37.27 -27.36
N ILE A 23 -15.98 36.27 -26.54
CA ILE A 23 -15.71 34.91 -26.98
C ILE A 23 -17.01 34.22 -27.40
N THR A 24 -18.05 34.24 -26.56
CA THR A 24 -19.29 33.50 -26.82
C THR A 24 -20.13 34.08 -27.93
N ASN A 25 -19.98 35.38 -28.23
CA ASN A 25 -20.67 36.04 -29.35
C ASN A 25 -19.88 35.99 -30.66
N SER A 26 -18.70 35.36 -30.70
CA SER A 26 -17.94 35.18 -31.93
C SER A 26 -18.61 34.15 -32.84
N ASP A 27 -18.70 34.42 -34.14
CA ASP A 27 -19.24 33.47 -35.14
C ASP A 27 -18.48 32.13 -35.17
N GLY A 28 -17.23 32.10 -34.69
CA GLY A 28 -16.41 30.89 -34.59
C GLY A 28 -16.58 30.12 -33.29
N TYR A 29 -17.40 30.61 -32.35
CA TYR A 29 -17.68 29.91 -31.10
C TYR A 29 -18.80 28.89 -31.30
N ASP A 30 -18.48 27.62 -31.09
CA ASP A 30 -19.42 26.52 -31.13
C ASP A 30 -19.67 26.00 -29.71
N GLU A 31 -20.84 26.33 -29.17
CA GLU A 31 -21.21 25.95 -27.80
C GLU A 31 -21.30 24.43 -27.63
N GLU A 32 -21.75 23.71 -28.66
CA GLU A 32 -21.93 22.26 -28.59
C GLU A 32 -20.58 21.56 -28.62
N PHE A 33 -19.68 21.99 -29.50
CA PHE A 33 -18.30 21.50 -29.53
C PHE A 33 -17.59 21.69 -28.18
N VAL A 34 -17.73 22.87 -27.57
CA VAL A 34 -17.11 23.14 -26.25
C VAL A 34 -17.71 22.25 -25.17
N LYS A 35 -19.03 22.04 -25.17
CA LYS A 35 -19.69 21.11 -24.25
C LYS A 35 -19.20 19.68 -24.43
N ASP A 36 -19.12 19.20 -25.66
CA ASP A 36 -18.67 17.84 -25.95
C ASP A 36 -17.24 17.60 -25.47
N VAL A 37 -16.33 18.55 -25.71
CA VAL A 37 -14.96 18.47 -25.21
C VAL A 37 -14.94 18.44 -23.67
N LEU A 38 -15.72 19.29 -23.01
CA LEU A 38 -15.80 19.30 -21.55
C LEU A 38 -16.39 18.00 -20.99
N ASN A 39 -17.40 17.43 -21.65
CA ASN A 39 -17.99 16.16 -21.25
C ASN A 39 -16.96 15.03 -21.31
N VAL A 40 -16.18 14.94 -22.39
CA VAL A 40 -15.09 13.95 -22.51
C VAL A 40 -14.09 14.10 -21.36
N ILE A 41 -13.68 15.33 -21.03
CA ILE A 41 -12.75 15.59 -19.92
C ILE A 41 -13.34 15.15 -18.57
N VAL A 42 -14.62 15.44 -18.33
CA VAL A 42 -15.32 15.04 -17.11
C VAL A 42 -15.43 13.53 -17.01
N GLU A 43 -15.81 12.86 -18.10
CA GLU A 43 -15.91 11.41 -18.16
C GLU A 43 -14.57 10.73 -17.91
N GLU A 44 -13.50 11.21 -18.55
CA GLU A 44 -12.15 10.67 -18.37
C GLU A 44 -11.67 10.82 -16.92
N ARG A 45 -11.85 12.00 -16.33
CA ARG A 45 -11.47 12.26 -14.92
C ARG A 45 -12.26 11.39 -13.97
N THR A 46 -13.58 11.30 -14.15
CA THR A 46 -14.46 10.50 -13.31
C THR A 46 -14.13 9.02 -13.42
N THR A 47 -13.85 8.53 -14.62
CA THR A 47 -13.47 7.13 -14.86
C THR A 47 -12.13 6.82 -14.22
N THR A 48 -11.15 7.70 -14.38
CA THR A 48 -9.82 7.57 -13.78
C THR A 48 -9.89 7.54 -12.25
N GLU A 49 -10.69 8.41 -11.63
CA GLU A 49 -10.88 8.44 -10.18
C GLU A 49 -11.55 7.17 -9.67
N LYS A 50 -12.60 6.69 -10.34
CA LYS A 50 -13.27 5.43 -10.00
C LYS A 50 -12.31 4.25 -10.08
N GLN A 51 -11.47 4.20 -11.12
CA GLN A 51 -10.52 3.10 -11.30
C GLN A 51 -9.43 3.11 -10.22
N LYS A 52 -8.91 4.29 -9.86
CA LYS A 52 -7.97 4.45 -8.73
C LYS A 52 -8.59 4.02 -7.40
N ALA A 53 -9.86 4.36 -7.16
CA ALA A 53 -10.56 3.97 -5.94
C ALA A 53 -10.75 2.44 -5.87
N MET A 54 -11.15 1.81 -6.98
CA MET A 54 -11.28 0.35 -7.07
C MET A 54 -9.94 -0.35 -6.85
N GLU A 55 -8.87 0.11 -7.50
CA GLU A 55 -7.53 -0.47 -7.34
C GLU A 55 -7.04 -0.35 -5.89
N LEU A 56 -7.33 0.76 -5.21
CA LEU A 56 -6.99 0.94 -3.81
C LEU A 56 -7.77 -0.03 -2.91
N GLU A 57 -9.06 -0.21 -3.16
CA GLU A 57 -9.90 -1.15 -2.41
C GLU A 57 -9.40 -2.60 -2.59
N ASP A 58 -9.07 -3.00 -3.82
CA ASP A 58 -8.55 -4.34 -4.11
C ASP A 58 -7.20 -4.57 -3.44
N LYS A 59 -6.30 -3.57 -3.44
CA LYS A 59 -5.04 -3.63 -2.70
C LYS A 59 -5.26 -3.79 -1.20
N GLN A 60 -6.20 -3.04 -0.61
CA GLN A 60 -6.52 -3.16 0.80
C GLN A 60 -7.07 -4.53 1.16
N LYS A 61 -7.95 -5.09 0.33
CA LYS A 61 -8.47 -6.46 0.48
C LYS A 61 -7.35 -7.49 0.41
N ALA A 62 -6.45 -7.37 -0.58
CA ALA A 62 -5.33 -8.29 -0.74
C ALA A 62 -4.41 -8.28 0.49
N VAL A 63 -4.10 -7.09 1.03
CA VAL A 63 -3.31 -6.95 2.26
C VAL A 63 -4.02 -7.58 3.45
N ALA A 64 -5.33 -7.36 3.61
CA ALA A 64 -6.10 -7.94 4.71
C ALA A 64 -6.11 -9.47 4.67
N VAL A 65 -6.26 -10.07 3.48
CA VAL A 65 -6.20 -11.52 3.28
C VAL A 65 -4.81 -12.06 3.61
N ALA A 66 -3.75 -11.42 3.14
CA ALA A 66 -2.38 -11.85 3.42
C ALA A 66 -2.08 -11.82 4.94
N GLN A 67 -2.48 -10.75 5.63
CA GLN A 67 -2.32 -10.65 7.09
C GLN A 67 -3.13 -11.71 7.84
N GLN A 68 -4.31 -12.08 7.34
CA GLN A 68 -5.09 -13.15 7.95
C GLN A 68 -4.41 -14.51 7.77
N GLN A 69 -3.92 -14.81 6.57
CA GLN A 69 -3.20 -16.04 6.29
C GLN A 69 -1.92 -16.17 7.14
N GLU A 70 -1.19 -15.07 7.32
CA GLU A 70 -0.01 -15.03 8.19
C GLU A 70 -0.38 -15.36 9.65
N ARG A 71 -1.42 -14.73 10.19
CA ARG A 71 -1.90 -15.04 11.55
C ARG A 71 -2.34 -16.50 11.70
N GLU A 72 -3.05 -17.03 10.71
CA GLU A 72 -3.49 -18.44 10.73
C GLU A 72 -2.30 -19.40 10.69
N PHE A 73 -1.29 -19.10 9.87
CA PHE A 73 -0.06 -19.87 9.80
C PHE A 73 0.72 -19.85 11.13
N GLU A 74 0.86 -18.69 11.76
CA GLU A 74 1.52 -18.57 13.07
C GLU A 74 0.80 -19.35 14.17
N LEU A 75 -0.54 -19.30 14.18
CA LEU A 75 -1.35 -20.06 15.13
C LEU A 75 -1.17 -21.57 14.96
N GLU A 76 -1.18 -22.06 13.71
CA GLU A 76 -0.99 -23.49 13.43
C GLU A 76 0.42 -23.95 13.80
N LYS A 77 1.44 -23.11 13.55
CA LYS A 77 2.82 -23.37 13.98
C LYS A 77 2.90 -23.55 15.51
N LEU A 78 2.29 -22.64 16.28
CA LEU A 78 2.26 -22.73 17.75
C LEU A 78 1.49 -23.96 18.23
N ARG A 79 0.37 -24.29 17.57
CA ARG A 79 -0.41 -25.49 17.86
C ARG A 79 0.43 -26.76 17.71
N ILE A 80 1.11 -26.92 16.57
CA ILE A 80 1.96 -28.08 16.30
C ILE A 80 3.09 -28.16 17.32
N GLN A 81 3.75 -27.04 17.65
CA GLN A 81 4.81 -27.01 18.67
C GLN A 81 4.31 -27.48 20.05
N LEU A 82 3.12 -27.04 20.46
CA LEU A 82 2.50 -27.45 21.71
C LEU A 82 2.14 -28.95 21.70
N GLU A 83 1.60 -29.45 20.60
CA GLU A 83 1.29 -30.88 20.42
C GLU A 83 2.56 -31.73 20.49
N MET A 84 3.65 -31.31 19.83
CA MET A 84 4.96 -31.97 19.93
C MET A 84 5.49 -31.98 21.37
N GLN A 85 5.39 -30.86 22.09
CA GLN A 85 5.83 -30.78 23.48
C GLN A 85 5.04 -31.73 24.39
N LYS A 86 3.71 -31.83 24.20
CA LYS A 86 2.86 -32.77 24.95
C LYS A 86 3.27 -34.22 24.72
N LEU A 87 3.60 -34.59 23.48
CA LEU A 87 4.10 -35.93 23.16
C LEU A 87 5.45 -36.20 23.84
N SER A 88 6.33 -35.19 23.95
CA SER A 88 7.62 -35.32 24.65
C SER A 88 7.51 -35.42 26.18
N GLN A 89 6.38 -34.99 26.77
CA GLN A 89 6.13 -35.01 28.23
C GLN A 89 5.24 -36.17 28.68
N ALA A 90 4.84 -37.07 27.77
CA ALA A 90 4.15 -38.29 28.17
C ALA A 90 5.09 -39.12 29.07
N PRO A 91 4.65 -39.57 30.27
CA PRO A 91 5.47 -40.44 31.10
C PRO A 91 5.74 -41.71 30.30
N VAL A 92 7.01 -41.92 29.94
CA VAL A 92 7.50 -43.20 29.43
C VAL A 92 7.20 -44.19 30.54
N LYS A 93 6.16 -45.01 30.37
CA LYS A 93 5.93 -46.16 31.23
C LYS A 93 7.09 -47.11 30.96
N SER A 94 8.15 -47.01 31.76
CA SER A 94 9.22 -47.99 31.81
C SER A 94 8.60 -49.32 32.20
N GLN A 95 8.36 -50.20 31.22
CA GLN A 95 8.22 -51.62 31.50
C GLN A 95 9.62 -52.15 31.88
N PRO A 96 9.76 -52.94 32.96
CA PRO A 96 11.01 -53.62 33.25
C PRO A 96 11.15 -54.77 32.26
N VAL A 97 11.90 -54.55 31.18
CA VAL A 97 12.34 -55.64 30.31
C VAL A 97 13.61 -56.21 30.92
N GLY A 98 13.51 -57.45 31.39
CA GLY A 98 14.64 -58.23 31.86
C GLY A 98 15.76 -58.23 30.82
N GLY A 99 17.00 -58.10 31.30
CA GLY A 99 18.16 -58.00 30.44
C GLY A 99 18.39 -59.26 29.60
N TYR A 100 19.08 -59.09 28.47
CA TYR A 100 20.24 -59.89 28.07
C TYR A 100 20.98 -59.19 26.91
N HIS A 101 22.28 -59.03 27.13
CA HIS A 101 23.41 -59.02 26.18
C HIS A 101 23.66 -57.80 25.27
N ASP A 102 24.77 -57.14 25.60
CA ASP A 102 25.62 -56.35 24.70
C ASP A 102 25.89 -57.08 23.39
N ASN A 103 25.59 -56.43 22.28
CA ASN A 103 26.32 -56.62 21.02
C ASN A 103 26.47 -55.25 20.36
N HIS A 104 27.73 -54.88 20.11
CA HIS A 104 28.08 -53.80 19.19
C HIS A 104 27.41 -54.04 17.83
N SER A 105 26.47 -53.17 17.47
CA SER A 105 26.04 -52.98 16.09
C SER A 105 25.72 -51.50 15.92
N GLN A 106 26.62 -50.79 15.24
CA GLN A 106 26.41 -49.39 14.87
C GLN A 106 25.26 -49.31 13.87
N ASP A 107 24.17 -48.64 14.24
CA ASP A 107 23.11 -48.24 13.31
C ASP A 107 23.57 -47.02 12.49
N PRO A 108 23.52 -47.05 11.14
CA PRO A 108 24.03 -45.97 10.29
C PRO A 108 23.02 -44.82 10.05
N LEU A 109 22.01 -44.64 10.91
CA LEU A 109 20.94 -43.65 10.71
C LEU A 109 21.01 -42.41 11.62
N GLU A 110 22.10 -42.23 12.36
CA GLU A 110 22.37 -41.01 13.14
C GLU A 110 23.32 -40.01 12.42
N GLN A 111 23.28 -39.93 11.09
CA GLN A 111 24.08 -38.95 10.33
C GLN A 111 23.30 -38.09 9.33
N CYS A 112 21.97 -38.04 9.40
CA CYS A 112 21.18 -37.29 8.41
C CYS A 112 20.64 -35.93 8.91
N LEU A 113 20.95 -35.48 10.13
CA LEU A 113 20.40 -34.22 10.66
C LEU A 113 21.39 -33.06 10.79
N ASP A 114 22.67 -33.26 10.48
CA ASP A 114 23.68 -32.20 10.59
C ASP A 114 24.09 -31.56 9.26
N SER A 115 23.49 -31.93 8.12
CA SER A 115 23.91 -31.47 6.79
C SER A 115 23.00 -30.48 6.06
N GLN A 116 22.00 -29.89 6.71
CA GLN A 116 21.27 -28.75 6.11
C GLN A 116 21.02 -27.62 7.11
N VAL A 117 22.10 -27.13 7.73
CA VAL A 117 22.20 -25.68 7.97
C VAL A 117 22.62 -25.06 6.64
N LEU A 118 21.68 -24.98 5.69
CA LEU A 118 21.85 -24.04 4.58
C LEU A 118 21.64 -22.66 5.17
N GLU A 119 22.77 -22.00 5.37
CA GLU A 119 22.92 -20.59 5.63
C GLU A 119 22.20 -19.81 4.52
N LEU A 120 20.88 -19.64 4.63
CA LEU A 120 20.13 -18.62 3.88
C LEU A 120 20.45 -17.27 4.52
N LYS A 121 21.66 -16.82 4.19
CA LYS A 121 22.02 -15.42 4.17
C LYS A 121 21.32 -14.83 2.94
N GLU A 122 20.02 -14.56 3.07
CA GLU A 122 19.32 -13.70 2.12
C GLU A 122 18.73 -12.52 2.88
N GLU A 123 19.21 -11.36 2.45
CA GLU A 123 18.92 -10.07 3.02
C GLU A 123 17.42 -9.78 2.90
N SER A 124 16.84 -9.25 3.98
CA SER A 124 15.53 -8.62 3.90
C SER A 124 15.62 -7.41 2.95
N PRO A 125 14.90 -7.37 1.81
CA PRO A 125 14.91 -6.20 0.94
C PRO A 125 14.03 -5.07 1.48
N TYR A 126 13.50 -5.19 2.70
CA TYR A 126 12.68 -4.17 3.34
C TYR A 126 13.12 -3.96 4.79
N SER A 127 14.35 -3.48 4.99
CA SER A 127 14.64 -2.64 6.15
C SER A 127 14.29 -1.20 5.77
N VAL A 128 13.13 -0.72 6.22
CA VAL A 128 12.83 0.71 6.15
C VAL A 128 13.29 1.32 7.47
N THR A 129 14.58 1.63 7.54
CA THR A 129 15.11 2.64 8.47
C THR A 129 16.11 3.51 7.72
N ASP A 130 15.92 4.83 7.84
CA ASP A 130 16.73 5.95 7.31
C ASP A 130 16.48 6.30 5.83
N VAL A 131 16.23 7.54 5.39
CA VAL A 131 16.77 8.85 5.79
C VAL A 131 15.78 9.98 5.41
N GLY A 132 15.76 11.09 6.16
CA GLY A 132 15.34 12.39 5.60
C GLY A 132 14.72 13.41 6.54
N LEU A 133 15.44 13.76 7.61
CA LEU A 133 15.20 14.98 8.39
C LEU A 133 15.38 16.21 7.47
N LEU A 134 14.39 17.09 7.36
CA LEU A 134 14.62 18.51 7.08
C LEU A 134 13.90 19.35 8.14
N GLU A 135 14.73 20.10 8.84
CA GLU A 135 14.43 20.91 10.01
C GLU A 135 13.53 22.11 9.69
N SER A 136 12.69 22.39 10.68
CA SER A 136 12.07 23.65 11.10
C SER A 136 12.52 24.98 10.47
N SER A 137 11.54 25.83 10.15
CA SER A 137 11.63 27.27 10.45
C SER A 137 10.28 27.85 10.89
N ASN A 138 10.21 28.27 12.15
CA ASN A 138 9.13 29.04 12.77
C ASN A 138 9.11 30.50 12.26
N GLN A 139 7.94 31.15 12.15
CA GLN A 139 7.53 32.26 13.06
C GLN A 139 6.24 33.01 12.64
N SER A 140 5.32 33.06 13.62
CA SER A 140 4.40 34.13 14.04
C SER A 140 3.37 34.76 13.08
N ALA A 141 2.09 34.72 13.47
CA ALA A 141 1.43 35.82 14.19
C ALA A 141 -0.02 35.46 14.60
N LEU A 142 -0.38 35.68 15.86
CA LEU A 142 -1.77 35.75 16.36
C LEU A 142 -2.41 37.09 15.89
N PRO A 143 -3.76 37.23 15.83
CA PRO A 143 -4.48 37.65 17.05
C PRO A 143 -5.91 37.10 17.24
N ALA A 144 -6.29 37.10 18.52
CA ALA A 144 -7.59 37.37 19.15
C ALA A 144 -8.91 37.00 18.43
N ARG A 145 -9.66 36.12 19.09
CA ARG A 145 -11.11 35.93 18.91
C ARG A 145 -11.84 37.13 19.52
N GLU A 146 -12.55 37.87 18.68
CA GLU A 146 -13.44 38.97 19.05
C GLU A 146 -14.78 38.44 19.58
N GLN A 147 -15.36 39.26 20.44
CA GLN A 147 -16.55 39.07 21.26
C GLN A 147 -17.82 38.77 20.44
N MET A 148 -18.77 38.05 21.06
CA MET A 148 -20.18 38.24 20.74
C MET A 148 -20.98 38.33 22.06
N LYS A 149 -21.13 39.57 22.53
CA LYS A 149 -22.24 40.09 23.31
C LYS A 149 -22.42 41.56 22.96
#